data_AF-A0A942FIB4-F1
#
_entry.id   AF-A0A942FIB4-F1
#
_cell.length_a   1.000
_cell.length_b   1.000
_cell.length_c   1.000
_cell.angle_alpha   90.00
_cell.angle_beta   90.00
_cell.angle_gamma   90.00
#
_symmetry.space_group_name_H-M   'P 1'
#
loop_
_entity.id
_entity.type
_entity.pdbx_description
1 polymer ?
#
loop_
_entity_poly.entity_id
_entity_poly.type
_entity_poly.pdbx_seq_one_letter_code
_entity_poly.pdbx_strand_id
1 'polypeptide(L)'
;MNESRNKPKVFLSHSKRDITFMQRIYDDFRHCQIEPWLDSEEIRHGQPWLDAIFEGGIPTCNCVLVYLTPNSIESALVKKEIDASIISKLRDNHIAFLPYVSHSELRVKLRPDIQALQTPEWNEANYHSLLPRVVAEVWRSFMERTVLAATSAEKVRRLEAELEVGRLKSQQAGPFAEGEDRDFRYIWNALDRWEPVIFQELQDKTGYKMPVRELTVVVRQRSILPFLAGPNDFEHNERSISHILREHVQPSLLMKESPVDNTSIHLARCPDLTQEFLMFGLIERRERPQRQVGERRLSTWLSFEPKLYTLVYTQKMERFKYWLAFNGLLPKEIEWSKESEWSAEQPAEPNK
;
A
#
# COMPACT_ATOMS: atom_id res chain seq x y z
N MET A 1 -26.94 -5.61 -14.24
CA MET A 1 -27.67 -4.97 -13.12
C MET A 1 -28.90 -5.81 -12.84
N ASN A 2 -28.98 -6.45 -11.67
CA ASN A 2 -30.10 -7.32 -11.30
C ASN A 2 -31.15 -6.47 -10.56
N GLU A 3 -32.24 -6.10 -11.24
CA GLU A 3 -33.33 -5.26 -10.69
C GLU A 3 -34.12 -5.93 -9.55
N SER A 4 -33.93 -7.24 -9.34
CA SER A 4 -34.68 -8.05 -8.36
C SER A 4 -34.20 -7.95 -6.89
N ARG A 5 -33.26 -7.05 -6.57
CA ARG A 5 -32.65 -6.97 -5.22
C ARG A 5 -33.26 -5.95 -4.26
N ASN A 6 -34.23 -5.13 -4.68
CA ASN A 6 -34.72 -4.01 -3.88
C ASN A 6 -36.11 -4.18 -3.25
N LYS A 7 -36.72 -5.35 -3.35
CA LYS A 7 -38.06 -5.62 -2.81
C LYS A 7 -38.04 -6.85 -1.91
N PRO A 8 -38.72 -6.81 -0.75
CA PRO A 8 -38.92 -7.99 0.07
C PRO A 8 -39.70 -9.05 -0.71
N LYS A 9 -39.25 -10.30 -0.65
CA LYS A 9 -39.97 -11.45 -1.19
C LYS A 9 -40.67 -12.20 -0.07
N VAL A 10 -41.97 -12.45 -0.21
CA VAL A 10 -42.78 -13.10 0.83
C VAL A 10 -43.47 -14.33 0.27
N PHE A 11 -43.25 -15.47 0.88
CA PHE A 11 -44.00 -16.68 0.57
C PHE A 11 -45.31 -16.70 1.36
N LEU A 12 -46.44 -16.90 0.68
CA LEU A 12 -47.79 -16.90 1.24
C LEU A 12 -48.37 -18.32 1.26
N SER A 13 -48.21 -19.01 2.39
CA SER A 13 -48.74 -20.36 2.61
C SER A 13 -50.18 -20.32 3.12
N HIS A 14 -51.10 -21.00 2.43
CA HIS A 14 -52.53 -21.00 2.73
C HIS A 14 -53.22 -22.25 2.19
N SER A 15 -54.46 -22.53 2.63
CA SER A 15 -55.30 -23.54 1.96
C SER A 15 -55.91 -22.95 0.69
N LYS A 16 -56.06 -23.75 -0.36
CA LYS A 16 -56.75 -23.35 -1.60
C LYS A 16 -58.15 -22.79 -1.36
N ARG A 17 -58.83 -23.24 -0.29
CA ARG A 17 -60.17 -22.76 0.09
C ARG A 17 -60.18 -21.32 0.64
N ASP A 18 -59.01 -20.81 1.02
CA ASP A 18 -58.84 -19.48 1.60
C ASP A 18 -58.22 -18.48 0.60
N ILE A 19 -58.16 -18.86 -0.69
CA ILE A 19 -57.53 -18.07 -1.76
C ILE A 19 -58.09 -16.65 -1.86
N THR A 20 -59.40 -16.46 -1.66
CA THR A 20 -60.04 -15.15 -1.78
C THR A 20 -59.45 -14.11 -0.82
N PHE A 21 -59.22 -14.50 0.44
CA PHE A 21 -58.60 -13.63 1.44
C PHE A 21 -57.11 -13.40 1.14
N MET A 22 -56.42 -14.44 0.70
CA MET A 22 -54.99 -14.38 0.41
C MET A 22 -54.66 -13.60 -0.86
N GLN A 23 -55.55 -13.61 -1.86
CA GLN A 23 -55.41 -12.81 -3.07
C GLN A 23 -55.48 -11.31 -2.74
N ARG A 24 -56.35 -10.92 -1.81
CA ARG A 24 -56.39 -9.54 -1.31
C ARG A 24 -55.07 -9.12 -0.66
N ILE A 25 -54.50 -9.98 0.20
CA ILE A 25 -53.17 -9.76 0.80
C ILE A 25 -52.08 -9.67 -0.28
N TYR A 26 -52.15 -10.54 -1.29
CA TYR A 26 -51.22 -10.54 -2.40
C TYR A 26 -51.24 -9.19 -3.14
N ASP A 27 -52.41 -8.70 -3.50
CA ASP A 27 -52.55 -7.44 -4.22
C ASP A 27 -52.08 -6.24 -3.37
N ASP A 28 -52.47 -6.20 -2.09
CA ASP A 28 -52.05 -5.14 -1.16
C ASP A 28 -50.53 -5.15 -0.90
N PHE A 29 -49.91 -6.33 -0.80
CA PHE A 29 -48.45 -6.46 -0.70
C PHE A 29 -47.75 -5.94 -1.97
N ARG A 30 -48.27 -6.22 -3.16
CA ARG A 30 -47.73 -5.67 -4.42
C ARG A 30 -47.79 -4.15 -4.43
N HIS A 31 -48.88 -3.55 -3.95
CA HIS A 31 -48.99 -2.10 -3.79
C HIS A 31 -47.98 -1.53 -2.79
N CYS A 32 -47.59 -2.31 -1.78
CA CYS A 32 -46.55 -1.97 -0.80
C CYS A 32 -45.11 -2.27 -1.25
N GLN A 33 -44.88 -2.48 -2.56
CA GLN A 33 -43.58 -2.83 -3.14
C GLN A 33 -42.97 -4.12 -2.56
N ILE A 34 -43.81 -5.04 -2.12
CA ILE A 34 -43.43 -6.40 -1.72
C ILE A 34 -43.69 -7.33 -2.91
N GLU A 35 -42.86 -8.36 -3.05
CA GLU A 35 -43.02 -9.44 -4.02
C GLU A 35 -43.61 -10.68 -3.33
N PRO A 36 -44.94 -10.76 -3.19
CA PRO A 36 -45.58 -11.96 -2.70
C PRO A 36 -45.52 -13.08 -3.73
N TRP A 37 -45.40 -14.30 -3.22
CA TRP A 37 -45.49 -15.53 -3.97
C TRP A 37 -46.53 -16.43 -3.30
N LEU A 38 -47.65 -16.67 -3.98
CA LEU A 38 -48.68 -17.61 -3.53
C LEU A 38 -48.23 -19.03 -3.86
N ASP A 39 -48.55 -19.94 -2.96
CA ASP A 39 -48.50 -21.38 -3.23
C ASP A 39 -49.62 -21.72 -4.24
N SER A 40 -49.31 -21.71 -5.54
CA SER A 40 -50.30 -21.79 -6.63
C SER A 40 -50.50 -23.22 -7.17
N GLU A 41 -50.42 -24.24 -6.32
CA GLU A 41 -50.54 -25.67 -6.68
C GLU A 41 -49.31 -26.30 -7.39
N GLU A 42 -48.18 -26.54 -6.71
CA GLU A 42 -47.22 -27.56 -7.19
C GLU A 42 -46.13 -28.02 -6.20
N ILE A 43 -46.36 -27.99 -4.88
CA ILE A 43 -45.60 -28.92 -4.02
C ILE A 43 -46.11 -30.32 -4.36
N ARG A 44 -45.40 -31.02 -5.26
CA ARG A 44 -45.78 -32.36 -5.72
C ARG A 44 -46.05 -33.25 -4.52
N HIS A 45 -47.12 -34.05 -4.58
CA HIS A 45 -47.45 -35.04 -3.56
C HIS A 45 -46.19 -35.86 -3.19
N GLY A 46 -45.74 -35.76 -1.94
CA GLY A 46 -44.54 -36.46 -1.45
C GLY A 46 -43.24 -35.64 -1.42
N GLN A 47 -43.22 -34.41 -1.93
CA GLN A 47 -42.11 -33.47 -1.72
C GLN A 47 -42.29 -32.79 -0.35
N PRO A 48 -41.30 -32.87 0.56
CA PRO A 48 -41.33 -32.11 1.80
C PRO A 48 -41.54 -30.62 1.49
N TRP A 49 -42.41 -29.94 2.23
CA TRP A 49 -42.61 -28.49 2.11
C TRP A 49 -41.30 -27.74 2.27
N LEU A 50 -40.41 -28.26 3.10
CA LEU A 50 -39.02 -27.83 3.22
C LEU A 50 -38.27 -27.82 1.90
N ASP A 51 -38.41 -28.84 1.06
CA ASP A 51 -37.65 -28.92 -0.20
C ASP A 51 -38.26 -27.99 -1.25
N ALA A 52 -39.59 -27.86 -1.30
CA ALA A 52 -40.22 -26.82 -2.14
C ALA A 52 -39.84 -25.41 -1.67
N ILE A 53 -39.65 -25.24 -0.37
CA ILE A 53 -39.15 -24.02 0.24
C ILE A 53 -37.68 -23.81 -0.15
N PHE A 54 -36.76 -24.66 0.32
CA PHE A 54 -35.32 -24.49 0.26
C PHE A 54 -34.71 -24.77 -1.13
N GLU A 55 -35.30 -25.65 -1.95
CA GLU A 55 -34.84 -25.91 -3.34
C GLU A 55 -35.61 -25.06 -4.37
N GLY A 56 -36.88 -24.70 -4.08
CA GLY A 56 -37.78 -24.02 -5.03
C GLY A 56 -37.84 -22.48 -4.94
N GLY A 57 -37.31 -21.82 -3.90
CA GLY A 57 -37.27 -20.34 -3.88
C GLY A 57 -37.09 -19.60 -2.55
N ILE A 58 -37.24 -20.23 -1.38
CA ILE A 58 -37.04 -19.60 -0.06
C ILE A 58 -35.60 -19.14 0.21
N PRO A 59 -34.50 -19.67 -0.39
CA PRO A 59 -33.20 -19.02 -0.29
C PRO A 59 -33.27 -17.55 -0.75
N THR A 60 -34.25 -17.19 -1.59
CA THR A 60 -34.50 -15.82 -2.03
C THR A 60 -35.59 -15.08 -1.27
N CYS A 61 -36.42 -15.73 -0.45
CA CYS A 61 -37.48 -15.06 0.30
C CYS A 61 -36.95 -14.45 1.61
N ASN A 62 -37.59 -13.38 2.06
CA ASN A 62 -37.27 -12.69 3.30
C ASN A 62 -38.25 -13.03 4.42
N CYS A 63 -39.43 -13.53 4.05
CA CYS A 63 -40.48 -13.86 4.99
C CYS A 63 -41.33 -15.02 4.46
N VAL A 64 -41.76 -15.86 5.39
CA VAL A 64 -42.77 -16.90 5.19
C VAL A 64 -43.97 -16.52 6.03
N LEU A 65 -45.09 -16.24 5.37
CA LEU A 65 -46.37 -15.96 6.02
C LEU A 65 -47.26 -17.19 5.90
N VAL A 66 -47.77 -17.67 7.02
CA VAL A 66 -48.65 -18.86 7.06
C VAL A 66 -50.02 -18.46 7.58
N TYR A 67 -51.04 -18.65 6.76
CA TYR A 67 -52.42 -18.37 7.12
C TYR A 67 -53.17 -19.65 7.55
N LEU A 68 -53.53 -19.69 8.83
CA LEU A 68 -54.06 -20.85 9.53
C LEU A 68 -55.58 -20.74 9.71
N THR A 69 -56.31 -21.62 9.03
CA THR A 69 -57.76 -21.68 9.02
C THR A 69 -58.22 -23.09 9.40
N PRO A 70 -59.52 -23.33 9.67
CA PRO A 70 -60.02 -24.69 9.86
C PRO A 70 -59.66 -25.60 8.67
N ASN A 71 -59.56 -25.05 7.46
CA ASN A 71 -59.19 -25.77 6.24
C ASN A 71 -57.71 -26.16 6.19
N SER A 72 -56.80 -25.35 6.76
CA SER A 72 -55.35 -25.61 6.69
C SER A 72 -54.79 -26.36 7.90
N ILE A 73 -55.42 -26.27 9.07
CA ILE A 73 -54.96 -26.95 10.30
C ILE A 73 -54.99 -28.48 10.17
N GLU A 74 -55.89 -29.01 9.35
CA GLU A 74 -55.96 -30.46 9.13
C GLU A 74 -54.92 -30.99 8.13
N SER A 75 -54.24 -30.10 7.41
CA SER A 75 -53.23 -30.48 6.42
C SER A 75 -52.05 -31.21 7.06
N ALA A 76 -51.48 -32.17 6.32
CA ALA A 76 -50.26 -32.88 6.73
C ALA A 76 -49.11 -31.90 7.00
N LEU A 77 -49.06 -30.80 6.24
CA LEU A 77 -48.11 -29.72 6.39
C LEU A 77 -48.09 -29.11 7.80
N VAL A 78 -49.24 -28.62 8.26
CA VAL A 78 -49.36 -27.95 9.57
C VAL A 78 -49.22 -28.96 10.71
N LYS A 79 -49.67 -30.21 10.50
CA LYS A 79 -49.61 -31.27 11.53
C LYS A 79 -48.24 -31.93 11.68
N LYS A 80 -47.44 -32.04 10.62
CA LYS A 80 -46.19 -32.81 10.65
C LYS A 80 -44.96 -31.99 10.30
N GLU A 81 -45.06 -31.04 9.38
CA GLU A 81 -43.86 -30.45 8.78
C GLU A 81 -43.39 -29.19 9.51
N ILE A 82 -44.27 -28.25 9.89
CA ILE A 82 -43.85 -27.04 10.63
C ILE A 82 -43.55 -27.38 12.10
N ASP A 83 -42.30 -27.74 12.40
CA ASP A 83 -41.79 -28.00 13.75
C ASP A 83 -40.78 -26.92 14.22
N ALA A 84 -40.33 -27.06 15.48
CA ALA A 84 -39.32 -26.18 16.05
C ALA A 84 -37.99 -26.16 15.27
N SER A 85 -37.61 -27.27 14.62
CA SER A 85 -36.37 -27.35 13.85
C SER A 85 -36.44 -26.48 12.59
N ILE A 86 -37.58 -26.46 11.89
CA ILE A 86 -37.79 -25.58 10.75
C ILE A 86 -37.80 -24.12 11.20
N ILE A 87 -38.53 -23.81 12.26
CA ILE A 87 -38.61 -22.44 12.79
C ILE A 87 -37.20 -21.95 13.17
N SER A 88 -36.36 -22.81 13.74
CA SER A 88 -34.95 -22.49 14.00
C SER A 88 -34.18 -22.25 12.71
N LYS A 89 -34.29 -23.14 11.72
CA LYS A 89 -33.61 -22.99 10.42
C LYS A 89 -33.98 -21.69 9.71
N LEU A 90 -35.25 -21.29 9.73
CA LEU A 90 -35.69 -20.02 9.16
C LEU A 90 -35.03 -18.84 9.88
N ARG A 91 -35.01 -18.88 11.22
CA ARG A 91 -34.37 -17.87 12.07
C ARG A 91 -32.87 -17.76 11.83
N ASP A 92 -32.18 -18.89 11.75
CA ASP A 92 -30.73 -18.97 11.51
C ASP A 92 -30.35 -18.40 10.13
N ASN A 93 -31.27 -18.49 9.17
CA ASN A 93 -31.12 -17.89 7.84
C ASN A 93 -31.70 -16.46 7.73
N HIS A 94 -32.09 -15.84 8.85
CA HIS A 94 -32.71 -14.51 8.90
C HIS A 94 -33.97 -14.39 8.00
N ILE A 95 -34.79 -15.44 7.99
CA ILE A 95 -36.09 -15.47 7.32
C ILE A 95 -37.17 -15.35 8.39
N ALA A 96 -37.99 -14.31 8.30
CA ALA A 96 -39.09 -14.11 9.24
C ALA A 96 -40.18 -15.17 9.01
N PHE A 97 -40.67 -15.76 10.09
CA PHE A 97 -41.82 -16.67 10.08
C PHE A 97 -43.01 -15.99 10.75
N LEU A 98 -44.05 -15.69 9.97
CA LEU A 98 -45.22 -14.93 10.41
C LEU A 98 -46.50 -15.79 10.36
N PRO A 99 -46.86 -16.49 11.45
CA PRO A 99 -48.10 -17.25 11.52
C PRO A 99 -49.29 -16.35 11.86
N TYR A 100 -50.41 -16.53 11.17
CA TYR A 100 -51.68 -15.85 11.44
C TYR A 100 -52.81 -16.87 11.50
N VAL A 101 -53.76 -16.69 12.41
CA VAL A 101 -54.99 -17.51 12.45
C VAL A 101 -56.19 -16.71 11.97
N SER A 102 -57.14 -17.36 11.31
CA SER A 102 -58.43 -16.73 10.96
C SER A 102 -59.31 -16.42 12.18
N HIS A 103 -59.22 -17.26 13.24
CA HIS A 103 -59.99 -17.12 14.48
C HIS A 103 -59.10 -17.45 15.68
N SER A 104 -59.24 -16.68 16.77
CA SER A 104 -58.42 -16.86 17.98
C SER A 104 -58.48 -18.26 18.59
N GLU A 105 -59.63 -18.94 18.48
CA GLU A 105 -59.86 -20.29 19.04
C GLU A 105 -59.01 -21.37 18.38
N LEU A 106 -58.55 -21.13 17.15
CA LEU A 106 -57.76 -22.10 16.40
C LEU A 106 -56.37 -22.31 17.00
N ARG A 107 -55.84 -21.35 17.77
CA ARG A 107 -54.52 -21.42 18.38
C ARG A 107 -54.34 -22.69 19.22
N VAL A 108 -55.37 -23.07 19.98
CA VAL A 108 -55.35 -24.25 20.86
C VAL A 108 -55.22 -25.55 20.06
N LYS A 109 -55.62 -25.55 18.78
CA LYS A 109 -55.53 -26.70 17.87
C LYS A 109 -54.20 -26.80 17.12
N LEU A 110 -53.33 -25.79 17.22
CA LEU A 110 -52.02 -25.78 16.57
C LEU A 110 -51.02 -26.67 17.31
N ARG A 111 -49.88 -26.98 16.67
CA ARG A 111 -48.78 -27.66 17.36
C ARG A 111 -48.19 -26.79 18.47
N PRO A 112 -47.67 -27.38 19.57
CA PRO A 112 -47.02 -26.63 20.65
C PRO A 112 -45.93 -25.67 20.17
N ASP A 113 -45.17 -26.07 19.15
CA ASP A 113 -44.11 -25.25 18.55
C ASP A 113 -44.63 -23.93 17.96
N ILE A 114 -45.81 -23.97 17.32
CA ILE A 114 -46.47 -22.79 16.74
C ILE A 114 -47.22 -22.02 17.83
N GLN A 115 -47.81 -22.71 18.82
CA GLN A 115 -48.47 -22.08 19.96
C GLN A 115 -47.50 -21.22 20.79
N ALA A 116 -46.22 -21.59 20.85
CA ALA A 116 -45.18 -20.81 21.51
C ALA A 116 -44.87 -19.48 20.79
N LEU A 117 -45.33 -19.30 19.54
CA LEU A 117 -45.14 -18.08 18.76
C LEU A 117 -46.33 -17.12 18.92
N GLN A 118 -46.05 -15.82 18.79
CA GLN A 118 -47.11 -14.83 18.70
C GLN A 118 -47.86 -14.99 17.38
N THR A 119 -49.04 -15.62 17.45
CA THR A 119 -49.90 -15.92 16.29
C THR A 119 -51.16 -15.06 16.35
N PRO A 120 -51.14 -13.80 15.89
CA PRO A 120 -52.30 -12.92 15.94
C PRO A 120 -53.42 -13.42 15.01
N GLU A 121 -54.63 -12.96 15.29
CA GLU A 121 -55.79 -13.21 14.44
C GLU A 121 -55.80 -12.22 13.28
N TRP A 122 -56.04 -12.70 12.06
CA TRP A 122 -56.20 -11.87 10.87
C TRP A 122 -57.44 -12.28 10.11
N ASN A 123 -58.42 -11.38 10.02
CA ASN A 123 -59.70 -11.62 9.38
C ASN A 123 -60.23 -10.31 8.76
N GLU A 124 -61.43 -10.36 8.19
CA GLU A 124 -62.04 -9.20 7.54
C GLU A 124 -62.25 -8.01 8.48
N ALA A 125 -62.59 -8.25 9.75
CA ALA A 125 -62.89 -7.18 10.71
C ALA A 125 -61.65 -6.39 11.11
N ASN A 126 -60.48 -7.01 11.16
CA ASN A 126 -59.23 -6.37 11.59
C ASN A 126 -58.22 -6.15 10.45
N TYR A 127 -58.59 -6.47 9.21
CA TYR A 127 -57.70 -6.50 8.05
C TYR A 127 -56.82 -5.25 7.92
N HIS A 128 -57.47 -4.07 7.86
CA HIS A 128 -56.80 -2.79 7.65
C HIS A 128 -55.95 -2.34 8.84
N SER A 129 -56.27 -2.81 10.05
CA SER A 129 -55.49 -2.48 11.25
C SER A 129 -54.19 -3.30 11.33
N LEU A 130 -54.21 -4.53 10.81
CA LEU A 130 -53.09 -5.45 10.90
C LEU A 130 -52.13 -5.33 9.71
N LEU A 131 -52.66 -5.08 8.50
CA LEU A 131 -51.88 -5.00 7.26
C LEU A 131 -50.61 -4.11 7.39
N PRO A 132 -50.67 -2.86 7.92
CA PRO A 132 -49.47 -2.03 8.04
C PRO A 132 -48.39 -2.65 8.94
N ARG A 133 -48.80 -3.38 10.00
CA ARG A 133 -47.86 -4.06 10.89
C ARG A 133 -47.17 -5.22 10.18
N VAL A 134 -47.93 -6.01 9.42
CA VAL A 134 -47.36 -7.13 8.64
C VAL A 134 -46.39 -6.61 7.58
N VAL A 135 -46.74 -5.52 6.88
CA VAL A 135 -45.88 -4.86 5.90
C VAL A 135 -44.59 -4.37 6.56
N ALA A 136 -44.67 -3.73 7.73
CA ALA A 136 -43.49 -3.27 8.46
C ALA A 136 -42.57 -4.44 8.85
N GLU A 137 -43.13 -5.56 9.30
CA GLU A 137 -42.36 -6.76 9.67
C GLU A 137 -41.65 -7.40 8.46
N VAL A 138 -42.32 -7.46 7.31
CA VAL A 138 -41.72 -7.95 6.06
C VAL A 138 -40.53 -7.08 5.66
N TRP A 139 -40.69 -5.75 5.69
CA TRP A 139 -39.63 -4.81 5.37
C TRP A 139 -38.47 -4.85 6.38
N ARG A 140 -38.78 -5.00 7.67
CA ARG A 140 -37.77 -5.18 8.73
C ARG A 140 -36.89 -6.39 8.43
N SER A 141 -37.49 -7.55 8.16
CA SER A 141 -36.76 -8.78 7.82
C SER A 141 -35.85 -8.61 6.60
N PHE A 142 -36.36 -7.97 5.54
CA PHE A 142 -35.57 -7.68 4.34
C PHE A 142 -34.38 -6.74 4.61
N MET A 143 -34.59 -5.69 5.41
CA MET A 143 -33.54 -4.73 5.78
C MET A 143 -32.45 -5.37 6.62
N GLU A 144 -32.81 -6.13 7.66
CA GLU A 144 -31.84 -6.83 8.50
C GLU A 144 -30.93 -7.73 7.66
N ARG A 145 -31.52 -8.53 6.75
CA ARG A 145 -30.76 -9.40 5.84
C ARG A 145 -29.88 -8.63 4.87
N THR A 146 -30.37 -7.51 4.33
CA THR A 146 -29.61 -6.67 3.39
C THR A 146 -28.40 -6.01 4.05
N VAL A 147 -28.57 -5.50 5.28
CA VAL A 147 -27.48 -4.91 6.08
C VAL A 147 -26.44 -5.97 6.44
N LEU A 148 -26.86 -7.17 6.85
CA LEU A 148 -25.95 -8.30 7.13
C LEU A 148 -25.15 -8.72 5.88
N ALA A 149 -25.80 -8.78 4.72
CA ALA A 149 -25.13 -9.10 3.45
C ALA A 149 -24.12 -8.00 3.05
N ALA A 150 -24.50 -6.72 3.18
CA ALA A 150 -23.60 -5.60 2.86
C ALA A 150 -22.38 -5.55 3.80
N THR A 151 -22.60 -5.74 5.10
CA THR A 151 -21.52 -5.72 6.10
C THR A 151 -20.55 -6.89 5.94
N SER A 152 -21.05 -8.09 5.62
CA SER A 152 -20.19 -9.25 5.34
C SER A 152 -19.39 -9.08 4.06
N ALA A 153 -19.99 -8.57 2.98
CA ALA A 153 -19.29 -8.26 1.73
C ALA A 153 -18.16 -7.23 1.94
N GLU A 154 -18.41 -6.17 2.72
CA GLU A 154 -17.40 -5.16 3.01
C GLU A 154 -16.25 -5.70 3.87
N LYS A 155 -16.56 -6.57 4.85
CA LYS A 155 -15.52 -7.27 5.64
C LYS A 155 -14.61 -8.11 4.75
N VAL A 156 -15.18 -8.89 3.82
CA VAL A 156 -14.41 -9.71 2.88
C VAL A 156 -13.50 -8.83 2.02
N ARG A 157 -14.05 -7.76 1.43
CA ARG A 157 -13.30 -6.81 0.61
C ARG A 157 -12.12 -6.20 1.36
N ARG A 158 -12.33 -5.83 2.62
CA ARG A 158 -11.28 -5.26 3.47
C ARG A 158 -10.16 -6.27 3.76
N LEU A 159 -10.54 -7.52 4.08
CA LEU A 159 -9.56 -8.59 4.33
C LEU A 159 -8.71 -8.87 3.08
N GLU A 160 -9.33 -8.92 1.90
CA GLU A 160 -8.62 -9.08 0.63
C GLU A 160 -7.61 -7.94 0.39
N ALA A 161 -8.02 -6.69 0.66
CA ALA A 161 -7.12 -5.53 0.54
C ALA A 161 -5.95 -5.59 1.55
N GLU A 162 -6.20 -6.01 2.79
CA GLU A 162 -5.16 -6.17 3.81
C GLU A 162 -4.16 -7.28 3.44
N LEU A 163 -4.65 -8.41 2.91
CA LEU A 163 -3.80 -9.49 2.40
C LEU A 163 -2.93 -9.04 1.23
N GLU A 164 -3.49 -8.27 0.29
CA GLU A 164 -2.75 -7.75 -0.86
C GLU A 164 -1.69 -6.74 -0.44
N VAL A 165 -2.00 -5.83 0.50
CA VAL A 165 -1.01 -4.92 1.08
C VAL A 165 0.12 -5.71 1.78
N GLY A 166 -0.22 -6.78 2.49
CA GLY A 166 0.77 -7.67 3.09
C GLY A 166 1.70 -8.32 2.06
N ARG A 167 1.13 -8.80 0.95
CA ARG A 167 1.87 -9.40 -0.18
C ARG A 167 2.81 -8.40 -0.85
N LEU A 168 2.36 -7.15 -1.06
CA LEU A 168 3.18 -6.11 -1.66
C LEU A 168 4.35 -5.71 -0.74
N LYS A 169 4.10 -5.62 0.57
CA LYS A 169 5.14 -5.35 1.56
C LYS A 169 6.19 -6.47 1.62
N SER A 170 5.79 -7.73 1.52
CA SER A 170 6.75 -8.85 1.52
C SER A 170 7.55 -8.94 0.21
N GLN A 171 7.02 -8.44 -0.91
CA GLN A 171 7.74 -8.36 -2.18
C GLN A 171 8.79 -7.23 -2.24
N GLN A 172 8.62 -6.14 -1.48
CA GLN A 172 9.68 -5.14 -1.32
C GLN A 172 10.81 -5.70 -0.46
N ALA A 173 11.83 -6.25 -1.12
CA ALA A 173 13.04 -6.79 -0.49
C ALA A 173 13.95 -5.64 0.02
N GLY A 174 13.56 -5.02 1.14
CA GLY A 174 14.37 -4.03 1.85
C GLY A 174 13.90 -2.58 1.72
N PRO A 175 14.66 -1.62 2.27
CA PRO A 175 14.23 -0.22 2.40
C PRO A 175 14.36 0.60 1.11
N PHE A 176 14.79 -0.03 0.00
CA PHE A 176 15.02 0.62 -1.29
C PHE A 176 14.00 0.16 -2.33
N ALA A 177 13.50 1.09 -3.14
CA ALA A 177 12.69 0.71 -4.29
C ALA A 177 13.55 -0.01 -5.34
N GLU A 178 12.94 -0.88 -6.15
CA GLU A 178 13.66 -1.63 -7.21
C GLU A 178 14.36 -0.70 -8.22
N GLY A 179 13.78 0.47 -8.50
CA GLY A 179 14.42 1.50 -9.32
C GLY A 179 15.66 2.10 -8.68
N GLU A 180 15.61 2.35 -7.37
CA GLU A 180 16.76 2.87 -6.61
C GLU A 180 17.88 1.84 -6.53
N ASP A 181 17.54 0.58 -6.26
CA ASP A 181 18.53 -0.50 -6.19
C ASP A 181 19.27 -0.68 -7.53
N ARG A 182 18.55 -0.60 -8.66
CA ARG A 182 19.16 -0.62 -10.00
C ARG A 182 20.05 0.59 -10.26
N ASP A 183 19.59 1.79 -9.92
CA ASP A 183 20.32 3.03 -10.13
C ASP A 183 21.60 3.09 -9.28
N PHE A 184 21.51 2.77 -7.98
CA PHE A 184 22.67 2.72 -7.08
C PHE A 184 23.67 1.64 -7.50
N ARG A 185 23.21 0.47 -7.91
CA ARG A 185 24.10 -0.57 -8.48
C ARG A 185 24.81 -0.08 -9.73
N TYR A 186 24.13 0.64 -10.61
CA TYR A 186 24.74 1.22 -11.81
C TYR A 186 25.80 2.26 -11.45
N ILE A 187 25.49 3.22 -10.57
CA ILE A 187 26.45 4.24 -10.10
C ILE A 187 27.69 3.58 -9.47
N TRP A 188 27.48 2.59 -8.59
CA TRP A 188 28.57 1.88 -7.93
C TRP A 188 29.52 1.18 -8.91
N ASN A 189 28.98 0.57 -9.95
CA ASN A 189 29.76 -0.11 -10.98
C ASN A 189 30.42 0.87 -11.94
N ALA A 190 29.77 2.00 -12.27
CA ALA A 190 30.33 3.03 -13.16
C ALA A 190 31.57 3.73 -12.56
N LEU A 191 31.63 3.82 -11.23
CA LEU A 191 32.76 4.36 -10.48
C LEU A 191 33.81 3.28 -10.13
N ASP A 192 33.66 2.05 -10.62
CA ASP A 192 34.63 0.96 -10.41
C ASP A 192 35.79 1.05 -11.40
N ARG A 193 36.59 2.11 -11.27
CA ARG A 193 37.78 2.34 -12.08
C ARG A 193 38.93 2.88 -11.27
N TRP A 194 40.12 2.57 -11.75
CA TRP A 194 41.39 3.02 -11.20
C TRP A 194 41.86 4.23 -11.99
N GLU A 195 42.13 5.34 -11.31
CA GLU A 195 42.59 6.56 -11.95
C GLU A 195 43.87 7.08 -11.33
N PRO A 196 44.79 7.63 -12.16
CA PRO A 196 46.07 8.12 -11.69
C PRO A 196 45.91 9.43 -10.93
N VAL A 197 46.66 9.51 -9.83
CA VAL A 197 46.76 10.63 -8.91
C VAL A 197 48.23 10.95 -8.75
N ILE A 198 48.62 12.19 -9.07
CA ILE A 198 50.03 12.60 -9.12
C ILE A 198 50.34 13.41 -7.86
N PHE A 199 51.33 12.94 -7.11
CA PHE A 199 51.95 13.65 -6.01
C PHE A 199 53.31 14.19 -6.44
N GLN A 200 53.60 15.44 -6.08
CA GLN A 200 54.88 16.10 -6.31
C GLN A 200 55.57 16.37 -4.98
N GLU A 201 56.85 16.07 -4.90
CA GLU A 201 57.70 16.55 -3.82
C GLU A 201 58.32 17.88 -4.23
N LEU A 202 58.03 18.91 -3.44
CA LEU A 202 58.55 20.27 -3.62
C LEU A 202 59.70 20.51 -2.65
N GLN A 203 60.83 21.03 -3.13
CA GLN A 203 61.95 21.47 -2.31
C GLN A 203 62.00 23.00 -2.25
N ASP A 204 62.21 23.55 -1.05
CA ASP A 204 62.41 24.99 -0.87
C ASP A 204 63.82 25.39 -1.32
N LYS A 205 63.91 26.04 -2.48
CA LYS A 205 65.14 26.70 -2.97
C LYS A 205 64.89 28.18 -3.12
N THR A 206 65.68 29.01 -2.43
CA THR A 206 65.68 30.48 -2.60
C THR A 206 64.29 31.14 -2.44
N GLY A 207 63.45 30.63 -1.53
CA GLY A 207 62.11 31.17 -1.26
C GLY A 207 61.01 30.74 -2.24
N TYR A 208 61.33 29.88 -3.21
CA TYR A 208 60.37 29.28 -4.13
C TYR A 208 60.36 27.75 -3.98
N LYS A 209 59.15 27.19 -3.96
CA LYS A 209 58.94 25.74 -3.99
C LYS A 209 59.06 25.24 -5.41
N MET A 210 60.04 24.38 -5.67
CA MET A 210 60.27 23.77 -6.98
C MET A 210 59.96 22.28 -6.89
N PRO A 211 59.19 21.70 -7.83
CA PRO A 211 59.04 20.26 -7.94
C PRO A 211 60.40 19.60 -8.21
N VAL A 212 60.66 18.49 -7.51
CA VAL A 212 61.93 17.75 -7.62
C VAL A 212 61.68 16.30 -8.01
N ARG A 213 60.61 15.71 -7.47
CA ARG A 213 60.22 14.32 -7.77
C ARG A 213 58.71 14.22 -7.94
N GLU A 214 58.28 13.36 -8.83
CA GLU A 214 56.88 12.98 -9.00
C GLU A 214 56.63 11.53 -8.60
N LEU A 215 55.43 11.27 -8.10
CA LEU A 215 54.93 9.96 -7.76
C LEU A 215 53.50 9.80 -8.29
N THR A 216 53.31 8.81 -9.17
CA THR A 216 51.97 8.41 -9.64
C THR A 216 51.45 7.25 -8.79
N VAL A 217 50.28 7.46 -8.22
CA VAL A 217 49.48 6.48 -7.46
C VAL A 217 48.16 6.29 -8.19
N VAL A 218 47.67 5.05 -8.30
CA VAL A 218 46.31 4.81 -8.80
C VAL A 218 45.34 4.66 -7.64
N VAL A 219 44.20 5.33 -7.74
CA VAL A 219 43.14 5.29 -6.73
C VAL A 219 41.86 4.73 -7.35
N ARG A 220 41.19 3.82 -6.65
CA ARG A 220 39.90 3.30 -7.07
C ARG A 220 38.80 4.30 -6.71
N GLN A 221 38.14 4.89 -7.70
CA GLN A 221 37.28 6.05 -7.47
C GLN A 221 36.10 5.80 -6.52
N ARG A 222 35.41 4.67 -6.65
CA ARG A 222 34.28 4.34 -5.76
C ARG A 222 34.66 4.29 -4.27
N SER A 223 35.94 4.07 -3.96
CA SER A 223 36.44 4.05 -2.58
C SER A 223 36.51 5.45 -1.94
N ILE A 224 36.40 6.52 -2.73
CA ILE A 224 36.39 7.90 -2.26
C ILE A 224 35.02 8.28 -1.67
N LEU A 225 33.94 7.66 -2.15
CA LEU A 225 32.56 8.03 -1.84
C LEU A 225 32.23 8.14 -0.34
N PRO A 226 32.67 7.23 0.55
CA PRO A 226 32.35 7.32 1.98
C PRO A 226 32.92 8.55 2.67
N PHE A 227 34.00 9.12 2.11
CA PHE A 227 34.73 10.26 2.65
C PHE A 227 34.18 11.61 2.14
N LEU A 228 33.28 11.58 1.15
CA LEU A 228 32.58 12.77 0.67
C LEU A 228 31.38 13.10 1.57
N ALA A 229 31.01 14.38 1.65
CA ALA A 229 29.82 14.86 2.36
C ALA A 229 29.77 14.38 3.82
N GLY A 230 30.74 14.82 4.63
CA GLY A 230 30.72 14.58 6.07
C GLY A 230 29.47 15.19 6.73
N PRO A 231 29.19 14.89 8.02
CA PRO A 231 27.96 15.32 8.71
C PRO A 231 27.69 16.83 8.70
N ASN A 232 28.73 17.64 8.48
CA ASN A 232 28.69 19.11 8.44
C ASN A 232 29.11 19.69 7.08
N ASP A 233 29.37 18.86 6.07
CA ASP A 233 29.87 19.28 4.76
C ASP A 233 28.79 19.13 3.67
N PHE A 234 28.01 20.20 3.50
CA PHE A 234 26.90 20.24 2.56
C PHE A 234 27.31 20.76 1.18
N GLU A 235 28.49 21.36 1.04
CA GLU A 235 28.98 21.95 -0.20
C GLU A 235 30.03 21.06 -0.85
N HIS A 236 29.86 20.81 -2.15
CA HIS A 236 30.88 20.16 -2.95
C HIS A 236 31.79 21.22 -3.59
N ASN A 237 33.11 21.05 -3.46
CA ASN A 237 34.10 21.85 -4.16
C ASN A 237 35.05 20.90 -4.91
N GLU A 238 35.57 21.33 -6.06
CA GLU A 238 36.65 20.64 -6.80
C GLU A 238 37.83 20.29 -5.86
N ARG A 239 38.06 21.11 -4.81
CA ARG A 239 39.08 20.87 -3.79
C ARG A 239 38.73 19.76 -2.77
N SER A 240 37.46 19.35 -2.64
CA SER A 240 37.05 18.37 -1.63
C SER A 240 37.71 17.00 -1.86
N ILE A 241 37.78 16.54 -3.12
CA ILE A 241 38.48 15.29 -3.48
C ILE A 241 39.97 15.41 -3.19
N SER A 242 40.58 16.55 -3.56
CA SER A 242 42.01 16.80 -3.31
C SER A 242 42.34 16.73 -1.82
N HIS A 243 41.46 17.26 -0.97
CA HIS A 243 41.62 17.25 0.48
C HIS A 243 41.50 15.84 1.05
N ILE A 244 40.47 15.08 0.63
CA ILE A 244 40.26 13.69 1.05
C ILE A 244 41.47 12.81 0.69
N LEU A 245 41.97 12.90 -0.55
CA LEU A 245 43.14 12.13 -0.97
C LEU A 245 44.39 12.53 -0.17
N ARG A 246 44.52 13.82 0.15
CA ARG A 246 45.60 14.32 0.99
C ARG A 246 45.54 13.74 2.41
N GLU A 247 44.36 13.65 3.00
CA GLU A 247 44.20 13.16 4.38
C GLU A 247 44.33 11.65 4.49
N HIS A 248 43.83 10.90 3.50
CA HIS A 248 43.71 9.45 3.58
C HIS A 248 44.79 8.66 2.83
N VAL A 249 45.47 9.26 1.84
CA VAL A 249 46.51 8.59 1.04
C VAL A 249 47.91 9.10 1.37
N GLN A 250 48.08 10.43 1.52
CA GLN A 250 49.40 11.05 1.71
C GLN A 250 50.16 10.56 2.97
N PRO A 251 49.54 10.36 4.15
CA PRO A 251 50.28 9.91 5.34
C PRO A 251 50.93 8.54 5.14
N SER A 252 50.25 7.63 4.45
CA SER A 252 50.77 6.29 4.15
C SER A 252 51.93 6.29 3.15
N LEU A 253 52.02 7.32 2.29
CA LEU A 253 53.18 7.55 1.43
C LEU A 253 54.39 8.04 2.24
N LEU A 254 54.17 8.98 3.16
CA LEU A 254 55.20 9.55 4.03
C LEU A 254 55.79 8.56 5.04
N MET A 255 55.02 7.55 5.47
CA MET A 255 55.52 6.51 6.38
C MET A 255 56.45 5.49 5.71
N LYS A 256 56.40 5.36 4.38
CA LYS A 256 57.17 4.34 3.63
C LYS A 256 58.53 4.83 3.14
N GLU A 257 58.77 6.15 3.12
CA GLU A 257 60.02 6.74 2.63
C GLU A 257 60.36 8.00 3.44
N SER A 258 61.59 8.11 3.94
CA SER A 258 62.04 9.30 4.67
C SER A 258 62.10 10.51 3.73
N PRO A 259 61.41 11.63 4.03
CA PRO A 259 61.52 12.83 3.22
C PRO A 259 62.95 13.34 3.22
N VAL A 260 63.40 13.89 2.10
CA VAL A 260 64.67 14.61 2.01
C VAL A 260 64.55 15.90 2.84
N ASP A 261 65.62 16.33 3.52
CA ASP A 261 65.58 17.54 4.34
C ASP A 261 65.04 18.76 3.54
N ASN A 262 64.06 19.46 4.11
CA ASN A 262 63.42 20.66 3.55
C ASN A 262 62.50 20.42 2.33
N THR A 263 61.82 19.27 2.25
CA THR A 263 60.81 18.99 1.22
C THR A 263 59.38 18.90 1.76
N SER A 264 58.40 19.14 0.88
CA SER A 264 56.96 18.99 1.15
C SER A 264 56.27 18.27 0.01
N ILE A 265 55.40 17.30 0.30
CA ILE A 265 54.63 16.60 -0.72
C ILE A 265 53.30 17.33 -0.96
N HIS A 266 52.96 17.54 -2.23
CA HIS A 266 51.77 18.22 -2.69
C HIS A 266 51.02 17.34 -3.71
N LEU A 267 49.70 17.40 -3.67
CA LEU A 267 48.87 16.78 -4.70
C LEU A 267 48.87 17.68 -5.94
N ALA A 268 49.46 17.23 -7.03
CA ALA A 268 49.59 17.98 -8.27
C ALA A 268 48.40 17.74 -9.21
N ARG A 269 47.92 16.49 -9.30
CA ARG A 269 46.79 16.13 -10.14
C ARG A 269 45.91 15.08 -9.47
N CYS A 270 44.60 15.30 -9.52
CA CYS A 270 43.58 14.34 -9.10
C CYS A 270 42.42 14.31 -10.10
N PRO A 271 41.60 13.26 -10.09
CA PRO A 271 40.45 13.16 -10.97
C PRO A 271 39.35 14.14 -10.59
N ASP A 272 38.74 14.75 -11.61
CA ASP A 272 37.56 15.61 -11.45
C ASP A 272 36.28 14.79 -11.67
N LEU A 273 35.58 14.49 -10.58
CA LEU A 273 34.32 13.74 -10.58
C LEU A 273 33.09 14.64 -10.63
N THR A 274 33.26 15.96 -10.75
CA THR A 274 32.16 16.93 -10.61
C THR A 274 31.05 16.69 -11.63
N GLN A 275 31.40 16.48 -12.90
CA GLN A 275 30.41 16.26 -13.96
C GLN A 275 29.68 14.94 -13.80
N GLU A 276 30.38 13.89 -13.36
CA GLU A 276 29.76 12.58 -13.12
C GLU A 276 28.83 12.62 -11.92
N PHE A 277 29.23 13.28 -10.83
CA PHE A 277 28.35 13.46 -9.67
C PHE A 277 27.11 14.28 -10.04
N LEU A 278 27.23 15.28 -10.92
CA LEU A 278 26.07 16.01 -11.46
C LEU A 278 25.19 15.10 -12.32
N MET A 279 25.79 14.32 -13.23
CA MET A 279 25.09 13.39 -14.12
C MET A 279 24.33 12.32 -13.33
N PHE A 280 24.95 11.76 -12.28
CA PHE A 280 24.33 10.80 -11.40
C PHE A 280 23.35 11.42 -10.40
N GLY A 281 23.28 12.76 -10.32
CA GLY A 281 22.42 13.48 -9.37
C GLY A 281 22.87 13.35 -7.91
N LEU A 282 24.15 13.02 -7.66
CA LEU A 282 24.75 12.96 -6.34
C LEU A 282 25.06 14.36 -5.78
N ILE A 283 25.26 15.33 -6.68
CA ILE A 283 25.35 16.76 -6.36
C ILE A 283 24.41 17.56 -7.26
N GLU A 284 24.00 18.74 -6.80
CA GLU A 284 23.14 19.66 -7.55
C GLU A 284 23.70 21.10 -7.52
N ARG A 285 23.29 21.93 -8.48
CA ARG A 285 23.61 23.36 -8.50
C ARG A 285 22.55 24.12 -7.72
N ARG A 286 22.95 24.83 -6.67
CA ARG A 286 22.08 25.73 -5.90
C ARG A 286 22.47 27.17 -6.18
N GLU A 287 21.51 27.99 -6.59
CA GLU A 287 21.75 29.42 -6.80
C GLU A 287 22.16 30.11 -5.50
N ARG A 288 23.17 30.97 -5.58
CA ARG A 288 23.49 31.83 -4.44
C ARG A 288 22.47 32.97 -4.38
N PRO A 289 21.81 33.22 -3.24
CA PRO A 289 21.02 34.43 -3.09
C PRO A 289 21.95 35.64 -3.29
N GLN A 290 21.55 36.58 -4.15
CA GLN A 290 22.28 37.84 -4.30
C GLN A 290 22.39 38.51 -2.93
N ARG A 291 23.60 38.52 -2.36
CA ARG A 291 23.89 39.43 -1.24
C ARG A 291 23.77 40.85 -1.81
N GLN A 292 22.89 41.68 -1.25
CA GLN A 292 23.02 43.12 -1.40
C GLN A 292 24.40 43.51 -0.87
N VAL A 293 25.34 43.74 -1.78
CA VAL A 293 26.68 44.20 -1.43
C VAL A 293 26.53 45.67 -1.03
N GLY A 294 26.46 45.92 0.28
CA GLY A 294 26.76 47.24 0.82
C GLY A 294 28.21 47.58 0.48
N GLU A 295 28.40 48.77 -0.09
CA GLU A 295 29.66 49.32 -0.57
C GLU A 295 30.87 48.94 0.30
N ARG A 296 31.73 48.03 -0.17
CA ARG A 296 33.11 47.94 0.32
C ARG A 296 34.06 47.32 -0.71
N ARG A 297 34.89 48.22 -1.27
CA ARG A 297 36.17 48.05 -1.96
C ARG A 297 36.21 47.17 -3.21
N LEU A 298 35.95 47.85 -4.34
CA LEU A 298 36.43 47.51 -5.67
C LEU A 298 37.95 47.74 -5.77
N SER A 299 38.77 46.73 -5.46
CA SER A 299 40.17 46.74 -5.91
C SER A 299 40.81 45.36 -5.95
N THR A 300 40.15 44.32 -6.48
CA THR A 300 40.84 43.06 -6.89
C THR A 300 40.02 42.10 -7.80
N TRP A 301 39.02 42.58 -8.57
CA TRP A 301 38.07 41.70 -9.29
C TRP A 301 38.13 41.79 -10.82
N LEU A 302 39.31 41.89 -11.42
CA LEU A 302 39.48 41.81 -12.88
C LEU A 302 40.15 40.49 -13.27
N SER A 303 39.43 39.36 -13.12
CA SER A 303 39.66 38.09 -13.88
C SER A 303 38.81 36.87 -13.46
N PHE A 304 37.94 36.95 -12.44
CA PHE A 304 37.05 35.85 -12.08
C PHE A 304 35.58 36.28 -12.19
N GLU A 305 34.86 35.77 -13.19
CA GLU A 305 33.39 35.70 -13.10
C GLU A 305 33.04 34.77 -11.93
N PRO A 306 32.39 35.25 -10.85
CA PRO A 306 32.00 34.36 -9.77
C PRO A 306 30.90 33.42 -10.26
N LYS A 307 31.13 32.10 -10.18
CA LYS A 307 30.09 31.08 -10.43
C LYS A 307 28.83 31.48 -9.65
N LEU A 308 27.69 31.68 -10.35
CA LEU A 308 26.42 32.10 -9.76
C LEU A 308 25.74 31.03 -8.89
N TYR A 309 26.35 29.85 -8.78
CA TYR A 309 25.83 28.70 -8.05
C TYR A 309 26.90 28.07 -7.14
N THR A 310 26.46 27.42 -6.07
CA THR A 310 27.24 26.44 -5.30
C THR A 310 26.84 25.03 -5.71
N LEU A 311 27.77 24.09 -5.59
CA LEU A 311 27.45 22.67 -5.72
C LEU A 311 27.17 22.14 -4.33
N VAL A 312 26.07 21.40 -4.16
CA VAL A 312 25.67 20.83 -2.87
C VAL A 312 25.35 19.35 -3.02
N TYR A 313 25.67 18.55 -2.00
CA TYR A 313 25.31 17.14 -1.99
C TYR A 313 23.81 16.96 -1.85
N THR A 314 23.23 16.04 -2.63
CA THR A 314 21.79 15.79 -2.64
C THR A 314 21.40 14.73 -1.61
N GLN A 315 20.11 14.61 -1.31
CA GLN A 315 19.59 13.47 -0.54
C GLN A 315 19.89 12.12 -1.20
N LYS A 316 20.08 12.09 -2.53
CA LYS A 316 20.46 10.88 -3.27
C LYS A 316 21.84 10.39 -2.85
N MET A 317 22.79 11.30 -2.58
CA MET A 317 24.11 10.92 -2.03
C MET A 317 23.97 10.17 -0.70
N GLU A 318 23.18 10.71 0.22
CA GLU A 318 22.96 10.08 1.54
C GLU A 318 22.21 8.74 1.43
N ARG A 319 21.18 8.67 0.57
CA ARG A 319 20.50 7.40 0.27
C ARG A 319 21.44 6.37 -0.36
N PHE A 320 22.35 6.80 -1.24
CA PHE A 320 23.33 5.94 -1.87
C PHE A 320 24.35 5.39 -0.86
N LYS A 321 24.87 6.24 0.04
CA LYS A 321 25.72 5.77 1.16
C LYS A 321 25.00 4.75 2.04
N TYR A 322 23.73 4.99 2.34
CA TYR A 322 22.92 4.04 3.11
C TYR A 322 22.75 2.70 2.37
N TRP A 323 22.54 2.75 1.04
CA TRP A 323 22.49 1.54 0.21
C TRP A 323 23.81 0.76 0.23
N LEU A 324 24.96 1.45 0.17
CA LEU A 324 26.27 0.80 0.30
C LEU A 324 26.43 0.14 1.67
N ALA A 325 26.04 0.82 2.75
CA ALA A 325 26.11 0.26 4.10
C ALA A 325 25.19 -0.95 4.26
N PHE A 326 23.95 -0.87 3.78
CA PHE A 326 22.96 -1.96 3.85
C PHE A 326 23.42 -3.22 3.10
N ASN A 327 24.09 -3.06 1.96
CA ASN A 327 24.62 -4.16 1.16
C ASN A 327 26.03 -4.61 1.59
N GLY A 328 26.62 -4.02 2.64
CA GLY A 328 27.99 -4.34 3.08
C GLY A 328 29.09 -3.93 2.10
N LEU A 329 28.80 -2.99 1.19
CA LEU A 329 29.70 -2.51 0.14
C LEU A 329 30.45 -1.24 0.53
N LEU A 330 30.12 -0.60 1.67
CA LEU A 330 30.73 0.67 2.10
C LEU A 330 32.24 0.49 2.39
N PRO A 331 33.14 1.11 1.60
CA PRO A 331 34.58 1.03 1.84
C PRO A 331 34.97 1.67 3.17
N LYS A 332 35.91 1.03 3.89
CA LYS A 332 36.45 1.56 5.15
C LYS A 332 37.66 2.47 4.96
N GLU A 333 38.37 2.28 3.85
CA GLU A 333 39.59 2.97 3.48
C GLU A 333 39.55 3.28 1.99
N ILE A 334 40.32 4.29 1.56
CA ILE A 334 40.50 4.56 0.14
C ILE A 334 41.40 3.45 -0.43
N GLU A 335 40.92 2.76 -1.46
CA GLU A 335 41.69 1.72 -2.16
C GLU A 335 42.64 2.40 -3.15
N TRP A 336 43.95 2.18 -2.97
CA TRP A 336 44.98 2.74 -3.83
C TRP A 336 46.19 1.80 -3.97
N SER A 337 46.99 1.97 -5.03
CA SER A 337 48.25 1.26 -5.22
C SER A 337 49.31 2.14 -5.89
N LYS A 338 50.59 1.87 -5.57
CA LYS A 338 51.74 2.60 -6.14
C LYS A 338 51.99 2.08 -7.56
N GLU A 339 51.94 2.97 -8.55
CA GLU A 339 52.16 2.62 -9.97
C GLU A 339 53.61 2.90 -10.41
N SER A 340 54.26 3.90 -9.80
CA SER A 340 55.63 4.33 -10.11
C SER A 340 56.45 4.53 -8.83
N GLU A 341 57.78 4.44 -8.93
CA GLU A 341 58.69 4.96 -7.90
C GLU A 341 58.92 6.46 -8.10
N TRP A 342 59.38 7.15 -7.06
CA TRP A 342 59.72 8.57 -7.18
C TRP A 342 60.78 8.76 -8.26
N SER A 343 60.42 9.52 -9.30
CA SER A 343 61.31 9.83 -10.41
C SER A 343 61.57 11.32 -10.48
N ALA A 344 62.79 11.71 -10.84
CA ALA A 344 63.14 13.11 -11.04
C ALA A 344 62.36 13.67 -12.24
N GLU A 345 61.82 14.86 -12.09
CA GLU A 345 61.08 15.55 -13.15
C GLU A 345 62.01 15.72 -14.38
N GLN A 346 61.65 15.15 -15.54
CA GLN A 346 62.25 15.56 -16.80
C GLN A 346 61.66 16.94 -17.13
N PRO A 347 62.46 18.00 -17.27
CA PRO A 347 61.91 19.33 -17.55
C PRO A 347 61.14 19.28 -18.86
N ALA A 348 59.87 19.68 -18.83
CA ALA A 348 59.09 19.90 -20.03
C ALA A 348 59.84 20.93 -20.89
N GLU A 349 60.22 20.54 -22.12
CA GLU A 349 60.76 21.49 -23.09
C GLU A 349 59.74 22.63 -23.28
N PRO A 350 60.17 23.91 -23.18
CA PRO A 350 59.26 25.01 -23.44
C PRO A 350 58.86 24.99 -24.91
N ASN A 351 57.56 24.82 -25.17
CA ASN A 351 56.98 24.98 -26.52
C ASN A 351 57.43 26.33 -27.11
N LYS A 352 58.12 26.28 -28.25
CA LYS A 352 58.45 27.43 -29.09
C LYS A 352 57.26 27.88 -29.94
#